data_AF-A0A2V9XDQ6-F1
#
_entry.id   AF-A0A2V9XDQ6-F1
#
_cell.length_a   1.000
_cell.length_b   1.000
_cell.length_c   1.000
_cell.angle_alpha   90.00
_cell.angle_beta   90.00
_cell.angle_gamma   90.00
#
_symmetry.space_group_name_H-M   'P 1'
#
loop_
_entity.id
_entity.type
_entity.pdbx_description
1 polymer ?
#
loop_
_entity_poly.entity_id
_entity_poly.type
_entity_poly.pdbx_seq_one_letter_code
_entity_poly.pdbx_strand_id
1 'polypeptide(L)'
;MNGDGKLDLAVANQACCSSANGVVGVLVGNGDGTFKTVVTYKAGVGGWGTSVGVADVNDDGKPDLVVTDQCAGANCLNDGIVGILLGNGNGTFQQAVTFNTGGFLTNSVAVTDVNGDGKPDLLVANQCADDAGTCARASVGVLLNNGGPLDTTPPVIALSSTPKILWPPNGRMVPVTISGTITDTGSGVKVNSATYAVKDEYGQVQPKGTLILGPGGTYSVTFLLQASRQVTDRDGRQYTISVRATDNVGNAGSKAGVVTVPLQLF
;
A
#
# COMPACT_ATOMS: atom_id res chain seq x y z
N MET A 1 11.76 -17.04 18.56
CA MET A 1 11.54 -15.75 17.87
C MET A 1 12.63 -14.72 18.17
N ASN A 2 13.38 -14.86 19.26
CA ASN A 2 14.49 -13.97 19.63
C ASN A 2 15.87 -14.66 19.68
N GLY A 3 15.97 -15.92 19.25
CA GLY A 3 17.23 -16.69 19.23
C GLY A 3 17.76 -17.12 20.61
N ASP A 4 17.00 -17.00 21.69
CA ASP A 4 17.48 -17.28 23.05
C ASP A 4 17.43 -18.77 23.45
N GLY A 5 17.00 -19.65 22.54
CA GLY A 5 16.86 -21.09 22.77
C GLY A 5 15.65 -21.49 23.60
N LYS A 6 14.77 -20.55 23.95
CA LYS A 6 13.52 -20.80 24.67
C LYS A 6 12.33 -20.78 23.72
N LEU A 7 11.27 -21.48 24.12
CA LEU A 7 10.04 -21.54 23.33
C LEU A 7 9.25 -20.23 23.50
N ASP A 8 8.99 -19.54 22.39
CA ASP A 8 8.14 -18.35 22.31
C ASP A 8 6.77 -18.70 21.73
N LEU A 9 5.80 -17.81 21.86
CA LEU A 9 4.44 -17.99 21.35
C LEU A 9 4.00 -16.79 20.50
N ALA A 10 3.41 -17.07 19.33
CA ALA A 10 2.67 -16.09 18.54
C ALA A 10 1.20 -16.53 18.42
N VAL A 11 0.28 -15.59 18.56
CA VAL A 11 -1.16 -15.83 18.56
C VAL A 11 -1.82 -14.85 17.60
N ALA A 12 -2.39 -15.38 16.51
CA ALA A 12 -3.29 -14.59 15.67
C ALA A 12 -4.57 -14.29 16.47
N ASN A 13 -4.97 -13.02 16.49
CA ASN A 13 -6.12 -12.58 17.26
C ASN A 13 -7.09 -11.82 16.37
N GLN A 14 -8.37 -12.10 16.58
CA GLN A 14 -9.49 -11.43 15.96
C GLN A 14 -9.91 -10.25 16.83
N ALA A 15 -9.78 -9.03 16.30
CA ALA A 15 -10.41 -7.88 16.94
C ALA A 15 -11.92 -7.96 16.69
N CYS A 16 -12.73 -8.19 17.74
CA CYS A 16 -14.17 -7.99 17.59
C CYS A 16 -14.46 -6.51 17.37
N CYS A 17 -15.52 -6.26 16.59
CA CYS A 17 -16.32 -5.06 16.72
C CYS A 17 -15.54 -3.80 16.28
N SER A 18 -15.48 -3.61 14.95
CA SER A 18 -15.13 -2.36 14.23
C SER A 18 -13.77 -1.70 14.46
N SER A 19 -12.84 -2.31 15.21
CA SER A 19 -11.44 -1.87 15.23
C SER A 19 -10.64 -2.59 14.13
N ALA A 20 -10.43 -1.89 13.01
CA ALA A 20 -9.97 -2.42 11.73
C ALA A 20 -8.47 -2.82 11.66
N ASN A 21 -7.96 -3.60 12.60
CA ASN A 21 -6.62 -4.19 12.44
C ASN A 21 -6.58 -5.60 13.01
N GLY A 22 -6.31 -6.60 12.16
CA GLY A 22 -5.95 -7.94 12.66
C GLY A 22 -4.64 -7.79 13.43
N VAL A 23 -4.53 -8.43 14.59
CA VAL A 23 -3.31 -8.33 15.40
C VAL A 23 -2.74 -9.71 15.68
N VAL A 24 -1.42 -9.77 15.73
CA VAL A 24 -0.69 -10.92 16.27
C VAL A 24 -0.09 -10.53 17.61
N GLY A 25 -0.39 -11.32 18.64
CA GLY A 25 0.23 -11.20 19.95
C GLY A 25 1.48 -12.07 20.01
N VAL A 26 2.62 -11.49 20.40
CA VAL A 26 3.89 -12.17 20.60
C VAL A 26 4.19 -12.22 22.08
N LEU A 27 4.48 -13.42 22.58
CA LEU A 27 4.80 -13.70 23.98
C LEU A 27 6.16 -14.39 24.04
N VAL A 28 7.15 -13.69 24.60
CA VAL A 28 8.51 -14.23 24.75
C VAL A 28 8.55 -15.17 25.97
N GLY A 29 9.09 -16.37 25.78
CA GLY A 29 9.16 -17.39 26.82
C GLY A 29 10.23 -17.13 27.86
N ASN A 30 9.93 -17.42 29.13
CA ASN A 30 10.93 -17.39 30.19
C ASN A 30 11.72 -18.72 30.29
N GLY A 31 11.22 -19.79 29.67
CA GLY A 31 11.84 -21.12 29.64
C GLY A 31 11.33 -22.07 30.75
N ASP A 32 10.41 -21.60 31.59
CA ASP A 32 9.80 -22.33 32.70
C ASP A 32 8.29 -22.57 32.48
N GLY A 33 7.82 -22.42 31.23
CA GLY A 33 6.41 -22.48 30.88
C GLY A 33 5.64 -21.17 31.09
N THR A 34 6.29 -20.12 31.62
CA THR A 34 5.72 -18.77 31.71
C THR A 34 6.19 -17.87 30.57
N PHE A 35 5.43 -16.79 30.34
CA PHE A 35 5.69 -15.82 29.28
C PHE A 35 5.79 -14.40 29.83
N LYS A 36 6.56 -13.56 29.14
CA LYS A 36 6.56 -12.11 29.36
C LYS A 36 5.24 -11.50 28.88
N THR A 37 5.05 -10.22 29.22
CA THR A 37 3.92 -9.44 28.74
C THR A 37 3.83 -9.48 27.22
N VAL A 38 2.61 -9.73 26.72
CA VAL A 38 2.32 -9.78 25.29
C VAL A 38 2.63 -8.44 24.63
N VAL A 39 3.28 -8.50 23.47
CA VAL A 39 3.42 -7.36 22.56
C VAL A 39 2.56 -7.63 21.33
N THR A 40 1.72 -6.68 20.95
CA THR A 40 0.84 -6.83 19.79
C THR A 40 1.39 -6.09 18.58
N TYR A 41 1.33 -6.76 17.43
CA TYR A 41 1.68 -6.19 16.13
C TYR A 41 0.46 -6.20 15.23
N LYS A 42 0.32 -5.16 14.42
CA LYS A 42 -0.70 -5.13 13.36
C LYS A 42 -0.27 -6.08 12.26
N ALA A 43 -1.12 -7.06 12.00
CA ALA A 43 -0.91 -8.08 10.97
C ALA A 43 -1.54 -7.71 9.63
N GLY A 44 -2.45 -6.73 9.58
CA GLY A 44 -3.13 -6.34 8.36
C GLY A 44 -4.18 -5.27 8.59
N VAL A 45 -4.96 -5.00 7.55
CA VAL A 45 -6.01 -3.96 7.52
C VAL A 45 -7.42 -4.50 7.76
N GLY A 46 -7.59 -5.82 7.88
CA GLY A 46 -8.90 -6.49 7.91
C GLY A 46 -9.59 -6.55 9.25
N GLY A 47 -8.83 -6.80 10.31
CA GLY A 47 -9.39 -6.93 11.67
C GLY A 47 -9.41 -8.35 12.20
N TRP A 48 -9.31 -9.37 11.34
CA TRP A 48 -9.64 -10.76 11.67
C TRP A 48 -8.45 -11.69 11.39
N GLY A 49 -7.45 -11.63 12.27
CA GLY A 49 -6.34 -12.59 12.25
C GLY A 49 -6.84 -14.02 12.49
N THR A 50 -6.68 -14.93 11.52
CA THR A 50 -7.22 -16.30 11.57
C THR A 50 -6.16 -17.37 11.81
N SER A 51 -4.93 -17.15 11.35
CA SER A 51 -3.82 -18.10 11.48
C SER A 51 -2.48 -17.37 11.49
N VAL A 52 -1.47 -17.98 12.11
CA VAL A 52 -0.09 -17.50 12.12
C VAL A 52 0.87 -18.64 11.80
N GLY A 53 1.72 -18.42 10.80
CA GLY A 53 2.90 -19.22 10.50
C GLY A 53 4.17 -18.49 10.95
N VAL A 54 5.22 -19.25 11.25
CA VAL A 54 6.54 -18.73 11.62
C VAL A 54 7.57 -19.38 10.69
N ALA A 55 8.30 -18.56 9.95
CA ALA A 55 9.34 -19.00 9.01
C ALA A 55 10.30 -17.83 8.74
N ASP A 56 11.50 -18.12 8.27
CA ASP A 56 12.41 -17.10 7.74
C ASP A 56 12.07 -16.89 6.25
N VAL A 57 11.22 -15.90 5.93
CA VAL A 57 10.70 -15.73 4.57
C VAL A 57 11.56 -14.82 3.70
N ASN A 58 12.52 -14.12 4.31
CA ASN A 58 13.47 -13.26 3.60
C ASN A 58 14.91 -13.81 3.60
N ASP A 59 15.14 -15.02 4.15
CA ASP A 59 16.43 -15.71 4.23
C ASP A 59 17.50 -14.90 4.98
N ASP A 60 17.08 -14.20 6.04
CA ASP A 60 17.97 -13.35 6.86
C ASP A 60 18.46 -14.02 8.16
N GLY A 61 18.04 -15.27 8.37
CA GLY A 61 18.34 -16.10 9.53
C GLY A 61 17.45 -15.83 10.74
N LYS A 62 16.42 -14.98 10.63
CA LYS A 62 15.54 -14.61 11.74
C LYS A 62 14.11 -15.10 11.47
N PRO A 63 13.39 -15.57 12.50
CA PRO A 63 11.99 -15.93 12.32
C PRO A 63 11.12 -14.71 12.02
N ASP A 64 10.40 -14.77 10.91
CA ASP A 64 9.33 -13.84 10.53
C ASP A 64 7.95 -14.41 10.91
N LEU A 65 6.93 -13.55 10.91
CA LEU A 65 5.54 -13.97 11.09
C LEU A 65 4.75 -13.81 9.80
N VAL A 66 4.01 -14.84 9.44
CA VAL A 66 3.05 -14.82 8.34
C VAL A 66 1.66 -14.96 8.95
N VAL A 67 0.84 -13.93 8.87
CA VAL A 67 -0.45 -13.87 9.55
C VAL A 67 -1.55 -13.71 8.52
N THR A 68 -2.52 -14.61 8.49
CA THR A 68 -3.70 -14.46 7.64
C THR A 68 -4.71 -13.53 8.29
N ASP A 69 -5.24 -12.60 7.51
CA ASP A 69 -6.39 -11.79 7.87
C ASP A 69 -7.54 -12.15 6.91
N GLN A 70 -8.71 -12.40 7.46
CA GLN A 70 -9.84 -12.93 6.72
C GLN A 70 -10.24 -12.02 5.55
N CYS A 71 -9.97 -10.72 5.62
CA CYS A 71 -10.45 -9.73 4.66
C CYS A 71 -9.54 -8.49 4.60
N ALA A 72 -9.59 -7.72 3.51
CA ALA A 72 -8.83 -6.48 3.35
C ALA A 72 -9.52 -5.23 3.94
N GLY A 73 -10.67 -5.37 4.62
CA GLY A 73 -11.37 -4.22 5.19
C GLY A 73 -12.56 -4.57 6.07
N ALA A 74 -13.06 -3.57 6.79
CA ALA A 74 -13.96 -3.74 7.94
C ALA A 74 -15.33 -4.41 7.67
N ASN A 75 -15.77 -4.47 6.41
CA ASN A 75 -17.03 -5.15 6.03
C ASN A 75 -16.81 -6.58 5.53
N CYS A 76 -15.56 -7.00 5.32
CA CYS A 76 -15.17 -8.32 4.88
C CYS A 76 -15.88 -8.84 3.63
N LEU A 77 -16.24 -7.91 2.74
CA LEU A 77 -16.72 -8.18 1.39
C LEU A 77 -15.60 -8.12 0.35
N ASN A 78 -14.35 -8.01 0.81
CA ASN A 78 -13.17 -7.83 -0.02
C ASN A 78 -12.22 -9.02 0.13
N ASP A 79 -11.22 -9.06 -0.73
CA ASP A 79 -10.18 -10.10 -0.79
C ASP A 79 -9.60 -10.44 0.59
N GLY A 80 -9.29 -11.72 0.77
CA GLY A 80 -8.47 -12.19 1.86
C GLY A 80 -7.03 -11.71 1.69
N ILE A 81 -6.36 -11.47 2.81
CA ILE A 81 -4.98 -10.99 2.80
C ILE A 81 -4.10 -11.81 3.74
N VAL A 82 -2.81 -11.82 3.45
CA VAL A 82 -1.77 -12.31 4.34
C VAL A 82 -0.79 -11.18 4.63
N GLY A 83 -0.53 -10.93 5.91
CA GLY A 83 0.48 -9.99 6.37
C GLY A 83 1.77 -10.70 6.72
N ILE A 84 2.88 -10.18 6.23
CA ILE A 84 4.23 -10.64 6.56
C ILE A 84 4.89 -9.60 7.45
N LEU A 85 5.29 -10.01 8.66
CA LEU A 85 6.04 -9.18 9.60
C LEU A 85 7.46 -9.72 9.72
N LEU A 86 8.42 -8.97 9.21
CA LEU A 86 9.83 -9.36 9.28
C LEU A 86 10.38 -9.25 10.71
N GLY A 87 11.09 -10.28 11.15
CA GLY A 87 11.69 -10.38 12.46
C GLY A 87 12.97 -9.56 12.58
N ASN A 88 13.12 -8.83 13.68
CA ASN A 88 14.39 -8.18 14.02
C ASN A 88 15.34 -9.11 14.78
N GLY A 89 14.95 -10.37 15.01
CA GLY A 89 15.78 -11.39 15.68
C GLY A 89 15.87 -11.25 17.20
N ASN A 90 15.22 -10.24 17.78
CA ASN A 90 15.17 -9.99 19.22
C ASN A 90 13.75 -10.17 19.80
N GLY A 91 12.86 -10.83 19.06
CA GLY A 91 11.44 -10.99 19.42
C GLY A 91 10.57 -9.78 19.06
N THR A 92 11.11 -8.78 18.37
CA THR A 92 10.34 -7.66 17.79
C THR A 92 10.23 -7.79 16.27
N PHE A 93 9.20 -7.16 15.70
CA PHE A 93 8.86 -7.27 14.29
C PHE A 93 8.66 -5.90 13.63
N GLN A 94 8.92 -5.84 12.33
CA GLN A 94 8.66 -4.68 11.49
C GLN A 94 7.16 -4.51 11.20
N GLN A 95 6.80 -3.41 10.55
CA GLN A 95 5.44 -3.21 10.07
C GLN A 95 5.07 -4.30 9.05
N ALA A 96 3.84 -4.82 9.15
CA ALA A 96 3.36 -5.83 8.22
C ALA A 96 3.28 -5.29 6.79
N VAL A 97 3.74 -6.10 5.84
CA VAL A 97 3.46 -5.95 4.40
C VAL A 97 2.36 -6.95 4.02
N THR A 98 1.31 -6.49 3.35
CA THR A 98 0.12 -7.31 3.06
C THR A 98 0.07 -7.74 1.61
N PHE A 99 -0.24 -9.00 1.36
CA PHE A 99 -0.42 -9.58 0.04
C PHE A 99 -1.83 -10.15 -0.12
N ASN A 100 -2.38 -10.07 -1.34
CA ASN A 100 -3.65 -10.69 -1.68
C ASN A 100 -3.50 -12.21 -1.77
N THR A 101 -4.45 -12.96 -1.25
CA THR A 101 -4.40 -14.42 -1.17
C THR A 101 -5.02 -15.12 -2.39
N GLY A 102 -5.52 -14.38 -3.38
CA GLY A 102 -6.20 -14.89 -4.57
C GLY A 102 -7.60 -15.44 -4.28
N GLY A 103 -8.20 -15.08 -3.16
CA GLY A 103 -9.54 -15.49 -2.75
C GLY A 103 -10.07 -14.61 -1.62
N PHE A 104 -11.12 -15.05 -0.95
CA PHE A 104 -11.82 -14.32 0.11
C PHE A 104 -11.93 -15.17 1.37
N LEU A 105 -12.09 -14.49 2.51
CA LEU A 105 -12.30 -15.10 3.81
C LEU A 105 -11.19 -16.10 4.15
N THR A 106 -9.96 -15.60 4.23
CA THR A 106 -8.77 -16.43 4.47
C THR A 106 -8.80 -17.06 5.87
N ASN A 107 -8.52 -18.36 5.94
CA ASN A 107 -8.61 -19.15 7.18
C ASN A 107 -7.27 -19.64 7.72
N SER A 108 -6.38 -20.08 6.84
CA SER A 108 -5.15 -20.74 7.28
C SER A 108 -4.03 -20.52 6.27
N VAL A 109 -2.80 -20.54 6.78
CA VAL A 109 -1.59 -20.50 5.99
C VAL A 109 -0.66 -21.65 6.37
N ALA A 110 -0.05 -22.25 5.37
CA ALA A 110 1.13 -23.08 5.51
C ALA A 110 2.31 -22.41 4.79
N VAL A 111 3.49 -22.51 5.37
CA VAL A 111 4.72 -21.94 4.83
C VAL A 111 5.65 -23.08 4.46
N THR A 112 5.97 -23.22 3.17
CA THR A 112 6.83 -24.30 2.65
C THR A 112 7.29 -23.94 1.25
N ASP A 113 8.46 -24.43 0.85
CA ASP A 113 8.92 -24.37 -0.55
C ASP A 113 8.08 -25.32 -1.40
N VAL A 114 7.16 -24.79 -2.22
CA VAL A 114 6.27 -25.60 -3.07
C VAL A 114 6.79 -25.74 -4.49
N ASN A 115 7.64 -24.83 -4.93
CA ASN A 115 8.16 -24.79 -6.29
C ASN A 115 9.56 -25.43 -6.43
N GLY A 116 10.22 -25.73 -5.30
CA GLY A 116 11.52 -26.37 -5.21
C GLY A 116 12.71 -25.42 -5.41
N ASP A 117 12.54 -24.11 -5.22
CA ASP A 117 13.58 -23.11 -5.43
C ASP A 117 14.43 -22.82 -4.17
N GLY A 118 14.12 -23.48 -3.05
CA GLY A 118 14.81 -23.34 -1.78
C GLY A 118 14.30 -22.18 -0.92
N LYS A 119 13.29 -21.42 -1.36
CA LYS A 119 12.68 -20.35 -0.57
C LYS A 119 11.29 -20.75 -0.08
N PRO A 120 10.90 -20.38 1.14
CA PRO A 120 9.57 -20.69 1.62
C PRO A 120 8.50 -19.87 0.88
N ASP A 121 7.56 -20.57 0.27
CA ASP A 121 6.34 -20.03 -0.33
C ASP A 121 5.17 -20.07 0.66
N LEU A 122 4.07 -19.39 0.33
CA LEU A 122 2.84 -19.42 1.14
C LEU A 122 1.72 -20.17 0.41
N LEU A 123 1.14 -21.15 1.11
CA LEU A 123 -0.10 -21.82 0.73
C LEU A 123 -1.23 -21.33 1.62
N VAL A 124 -2.24 -20.69 1.03
CA VAL A 124 -3.27 -19.99 1.79
C VAL A 124 -4.64 -20.55 1.47
N ALA A 125 -5.36 -21.05 2.48
CA ALA A 125 -6.71 -21.57 2.33
C ALA A 125 -7.75 -20.44 2.46
N ASN A 126 -8.56 -20.27 1.41
CA ASN A 126 -9.62 -19.28 1.33
C ASN A 126 -10.99 -19.97 1.33
N GLN A 127 -11.95 -19.46 2.10
CA GLN A 127 -13.30 -20.04 2.09
C GLN A 127 -14.01 -19.81 0.75
N CYS A 128 -13.72 -18.70 0.06
CA CYS A 128 -14.35 -18.36 -1.20
C CYS A 128 -13.32 -18.00 -2.29
N ALA A 129 -13.58 -18.39 -3.53
CA ALA A 129 -12.74 -18.11 -4.68
C ALA A 129 -13.11 -16.81 -5.41
N ASP A 130 -14.42 -16.51 -5.51
CA ASP A 130 -14.93 -15.54 -6.49
C ASP A 130 -15.56 -14.29 -5.84
N ASP A 131 -16.33 -14.47 -4.76
CA ASP A 131 -17.02 -13.40 -4.03
C ASP A 131 -17.36 -13.87 -2.60
N ALA A 132 -17.11 -13.01 -1.61
CA ALA A 132 -17.47 -13.24 -0.21
C ALA A 132 -18.99 -13.35 0.03
N GLY A 133 -19.81 -12.73 -0.84
CA GLY A 133 -21.28 -12.71 -0.70
C GLY A 133 -21.98 -14.00 -1.14
N THR A 134 -21.42 -14.73 -2.11
CA THR A 134 -22.01 -15.98 -2.64
C THR A 134 -21.26 -17.24 -2.19
N CYS A 135 -19.95 -17.13 -1.97
CA CYS A 135 -19.07 -18.18 -1.47
C CYS A 135 -19.32 -19.58 -2.05
N ALA A 136 -19.43 -19.68 -3.38
CA ALA A 136 -19.82 -20.93 -4.04
C ALA A 136 -18.73 -22.01 -4.03
N ARG A 137 -17.45 -21.62 -3.92
CA ARG A 137 -16.28 -22.51 -4.03
C ARG A 137 -15.15 -22.01 -3.14
N ALA A 138 -14.49 -22.92 -2.43
CA ALA A 138 -13.23 -22.64 -1.74
C ALA A 138 -12.04 -22.61 -2.73
N SER A 139 -10.97 -21.92 -2.35
CA SER A 139 -9.72 -21.89 -3.11
C SER A 139 -8.49 -22.04 -2.22
N VAL A 140 -7.36 -22.40 -2.85
CA VAL A 140 -6.04 -22.31 -2.25
C VAL A 140 -5.23 -21.32 -3.07
N GLY A 141 -4.82 -20.23 -2.44
CA GLY A 141 -3.84 -19.29 -3.00
C GLY A 141 -2.43 -19.83 -2.84
N VAL A 142 -1.61 -19.67 -3.88
CA VAL A 142 -0.18 -19.99 -3.85
C VAL A 142 0.57 -18.68 -4.10
N LEU A 143 1.29 -18.19 -3.08
CA LEU A 143 2.13 -17.02 -3.20
C LEU A 143 3.58 -17.50 -3.26
N LEU A 144 4.15 -17.43 -4.45
CA LEU A 144 5.54 -17.83 -4.66
C LEU A 144 6.49 -16.74 -4.17
N ASN A 145 7.43 -17.13 -3.33
CA ASN A 145 8.52 -16.29 -2.88
C ASN A 145 9.63 -16.29 -3.94
N ASN A 146 9.50 -15.42 -4.93
CA ASN A 146 10.51 -15.31 -5.99
C ASN A 146 11.86 -14.74 -5.51
N GLY A 147 11.99 -14.41 -4.22
CA GLY A 147 13.16 -13.77 -3.63
C GLY A 147 13.30 -12.29 -3.98
N GLY A 148 14.04 -11.58 -3.13
CA GLY A 148 14.18 -10.13 -3.16
C GLY A 148 13.69 -9.51 -1.85
N PRO A 149 14.18 -8.32 -1.48
CA PRO A 149 13.65 -7.62 -0.31
C PRO A 149 12.16 -7.32 -0.50
N LEU A 150 11.37 -7.43 0.58
CA LEU A 150 9.99 -6.92 0.57
C LEU A 150 10.01 -5.45 0.15
N ASP A 151 9.31 -5.14 -0.93
CA ASP A 151 9.17 -3.75 -1.37
C ASP A 151 8.26 -3.01 -0.39
N THR A 152 8.87 -2.14 0.39
CA THR A 152 8.21 -1.27 1.37
C THR A 152 8.21 0.18 0.93
N THR A 153 8.75 0.46 -0.25
CA THR A 153 8.97 1.81 -0.74
C THR A 153 7.86 2.23 -1.69
N PRO A 154 7.23 3.40 -1.50
CA PRO A 154 6.30 3.92 -2.48
C PRO A 154 6.96 4.28 -3.82
N PRO A 155 6.20 4.28 -4.94
CA PRO A 155 6.68 4.78 -6.22
C PRO A 155 7.25 6.20 -6.14
N VAL A 156 8.38 6.42 -6.81
CA VAL A 156 9.00 7.73 -6.98
C VAL A 156 8.30 8.47 -8.12
N ILE A 157 7.74 9.64 -7.82
CA ILE A 157 6.99 10.47 -8.77
C ILE A 157 7.75 11.77 -9.03
N ALA A 158 8.18 11.97 -10.27
CA ALA A 158 8.61 13.25 -10.80
C ALA A 158 7.42 13.99 -11.42
N LEU A 159 7.32 15.29 -11.18
CA LEU A 159 6.24 16.15 -11.67
C LEU A 159 6.79 17.51 -12.09
N SER A 160 6.51 17.89 -13.33
CA SER A 160 6.72 19.22 -13.89
C SER A 160 5.41 19.71 -14.52
N SER A 161 5.21 21.02 -14.52
CA SER A 161 4.06 21.68 -15.16
C SER A 161 4.55 22.81 -16.07
N THR A 162 3.96 22.92 -17.25
CA THR A 162 4.26 23.99 -18.20
C THR A 162 2.96 24.52 -18.83
N PRO A 163 2.70 25.83 -18.80
CA PRO A 163 3.45 26.85 -18.06
C PRO A 163 3.24 26.74 -16.54
N LYS A 164 4.21 27.26 -15.75
CA LYS A 164 4.08 27.40 -14.28
C LYS A 164 3.32 28.66 -13.86
N ILE A 165 3.29 29.66 -14.73
CA ILE A 165 2.65 30.96 -14.52
C ILE A 165 1.63 31.18 -15.62
N LEU A 166 0.39 31.51 -15.25
CA LEU A 166 -0.65 31.89 -16.19
C LEU A 166 -0.77 33.42 -16.18
N TRP A 167 -0.34 34.04 -17.26
CA TRP A 167 -0.36 35.50 -17.41
C TRP A 167 -0.70 35.88 -18.86
N PRO A 168 -1.44 36.98 -19.09
CA PRO A 168 -2.07 37.89 -18.11
C PRO A 168 -3.35 37.32 -17.47
N PRO A 169 -3.78 37.87 -16.31
CA PRO A 169 -4.96 37.41 -15.56
C PRO A 169 -6.28 37.92 -16.20
N ASN A 170 -6.53 37.53 -17.45
CA ASN A 170 -7.60 38.04 -18.30
C ASN A 170 -8.85 37.14 -18.38
N GLY A 171 -8.95 36.10 -17.56
CA GLY A 171 -10.09 35.19 -17.53
C GLY A 171 -10.04 34.04 -18.53
N ARG A 172 -9.04 33.99 -19.42
CA ARG A 172 -8.95 32.94 -20.45
C ARG A 172 -8.56 31.59 -19.86
N MET A 173 -9.07 30.54 -20.48
CA MET A 173 -8.62 29.18 -20.24
C MET A 173 -7.28 28.96 -20.96
N VAL A 174 -6.27 28.56 -20.20
CA VAL A 174 -4.91 28.32 -20.66
C VAL A 174 -4.61 26.82 -20.56
N PRO A 175 -4.12 26.18 -21.63
CA PRO A 175 -3.66 24.81 -21.56
C PRO A 175 -2.41 24.71 -20.69
N VAL A 176 -2.48 23.82 -19.71
CA VAL A 176 -1.37 23.46 -18.82
C VAL A 176 -1.10 21.98 -19.01
N THR A 177 0.15 21.68 -19.36
CA THR A 177 0.64 20.32 -19.50
C THR A 177 1.42 19.94 -18.26
N ILE A 178 1.06 18.83 -17.63
CA ILE A 178 1.88 18.18 -16.61
C ILE A 178 2.59 16.99 -17.23
N SER A 179 3.86 16.79 -16.84
CA SER A 179 4.66 15.67 -17.32
C SER A 179 5.70 15.26 -16.28
N GLY A 180 6.21 14.05 -16.42
CA GLY A 180 7.24 13.51 -15.55
C GLY A 180 7.38 12.01 -15.72
N THR A 181 7.88 11.36 -14.67
CA THR A 181 8.05 9.91 -14.59
C THR A 181 7.46 9.38 -13.29
N ILE A 182 6.94 8.16 -13.34
CA ILE A 182 6.55 7.37 -12.18
C ILE A 182 7.32 6.06 -12.27
N THR A 183 8.24 5.84 -11.34
CA THR A 183 9.11 4.66 -11.33
C THR A 183 9.14 4.05 -9.96
N ASP A 184 9.22 2.73 -9.92
CA ASP A 184 9.45 1.98 -8.69
C ASP A 184 10.49 0.89 -8.98
N THR A 185 11.50 0.78 -8.11
CA THR A 185 12.62 -0.16 -8.27
C THR A 185 12.41 -1.47 -7.53
N GLY A 186 11.41 -1.56 -6.66
CA GLY A 186 11.11 -2.76 -5.88
C GLY A 186 10.16 -3.67 -6.65
N SER A 187 8.87 -3.37 -6.57
CA SER A 187 7.79 -4.17 -7.16
C SER A 187 7.31 -3.64 -8.51
N GLY A 188 7.70 -2.42 -8.89
CA GLY A 188 7.25 -1.77 -10.10
C GLY A 188 5.87 -1.12 -9.95
N VAL A 189 5.51 -0.25 -10.88
CA VAL A 189 4.26 0.54 -10.78
C VAL A 189 3.05 -0.29 -11.23
N LYS A 190 1.97 -0.29 -10.44
CA LYS A 190 0.74 -0.99 -10.79
C LYS A 190 0.09 -0.37 -12.01
N VAL A 191 -0.24 -1.21 -12.99
CA VAL A 191 -0.92 -0.81 -14.23
C VAL A 191 -2.21 -0.06 -13.89
N ASN A 192 -2.46 1.08 -14.56
CA ASN A 192 -3.62 1.94 -14.39
C ASN A 192 -3.82 2.54 -12.98
N SER A 193 -2.80 2.50 -12.10
CA SER A 193 -2.89 3.12 -10.77
C SER A 193 -2.69 4.64 -10.77
N ALA A 194 -2.02 5.17 -11.80
CA ALA A 194 -1.59 6.56 -11.84
C ALA A 194 -2.76 7.51 -12.13
N THR A 195 -2.91 8.54 -11.30
CA THR A 195 -3.97 9.55 -11.39
C THR A 195 -3.42 10.94 -11.14
N TYR A 196 -4.12 11.95 -11.66
CA TYR A 196 -3.90 13.35 -11.30
C TYR A 196 -5.19 14.01 -10.82
N ALA A 197 -5.05 15.01 -9.95
CA ALA A 197 -6.13 15.87 -9.51
C ALA A 197 -5.61 17.30 -9.32
N VAL A 198 -6.40 18.28 -9.74
CA VAL A 198 -6.13 19.69 -9.54
C VAL A 198 -7.08 20.25 -8.50
N LYS A 199 -6.53 20.89 -7.48
CA LYS A 199 -7.25 21.68 -6.50
C LYS A 199 -6.99 23.15 -6.77
N ASP A 200 -8.03 23.84 -7.21
CA ASP A 200 -8.08 25.28 -7.28
C ASP A 200 -8.43 25.87 -5.93
N GLU A 201 -7.69 26.89 -5.48
CA GLU A 201 -7.94 27.57 -4.21
C GLU A 201 -9.32 28.23 -4.14
N TYR A 202 -9.88 28.65 -5.28
CA TYR A 202 -11.23 29.21 -5.35
C TYR A 202 -12.31 28.14 -5.52
N GLY A 203 -11.92 26.88 -5.71
CA GLY A 203 -12.84 25.76 -5.90
C GLY A 203 -13.62 25.75 -7.22
N GLN A 204 -13.25 26.58 -8.20
CA GLN A 204 -14.00 26.76 -9.45
C GLN A 204 -13.64 25.73 -10.53
N VAL A 205 -12.38 25.28 -10.57
CA VAL A 205 -11.88 24.37 -11.62
C VAL A 205 -11.10 23.22 -10.98
N GLN A 206 -11.55 21.97 -11.18
CA GLN A 206 -10.91 20.79 -10.59
C GLN A 206 -10.74 19.60 -11.57
N PRO A 207 -9.95 19.77 -12.66
CA PRO A 207 -9.58 18.66 -13.53
C PRO A 207 -9.01 17.50 -12.73
N LYS A 208 -9.44 16.28 -13.09
CA LYS A 208 -8.91 15.04 -12.55
C LYS A 208 -9.01 13.96 -13.61
N GLY A 209 -8.14 12.96 -13.53
CA GLY A 209 -8.17 11.86 -14.48
C GLY A 209 -7.10 10.81 -14.19
N THR A 210 -7.10 9.77 -15.01
CA THR A 210 -6.05 8.74 -15.03
C THR A 210 -4.89 9.19 -15.90
N LEU A 211 -3.69 8.69 -15.59
CA LEU A 211 -2.48 8.88 -16.37
C LEU A 211 -2.13 7.56 -17.06
N ILE A 212 -1.82 7.63 -18.35
CA ILE A 212 -1.29 6.50 -19.11
C ILE A 212 0.24 6.62 -19.06
N LEU A 213 0.90 5.57 -18.57
CA LEU A 213 2.35 5.52 -18.47
C LEU A 213 2.94 4.94 -19.76
N GLY A 214 3.85 5.69 -20.36
CA GLY A 214 4.69 5.24 -21.47
C GLY A 214 5.94 4.49 -21.00
N PRO A 215 6.84 4.15 -21.94
CA PRO A 215 8.11 3.49 -21.64
C PRO A 215 8.91 4.23 -20.54
N GLY A 216 9.49 3.49 -19.60
CA GLY A 216 10.23 4.07 -18.48
C GLY A 216 9.37 4.86 -17.48
N GLY A 217 8.04 4.66 -17.49
CA GLY A 217 7.13 5.31 -16.55
C GLY A 217 6.81 6.78 -16.89
N THR A 218 7.14 7.25 -18.09
CA THR A 218 6.88 8.62 -18.52
C THR A 218 5.39 8.90 -18.65
N TYR A 219 4.93 10.10 -18.28
CA TYR A 219 3.56 10.54 -18.54
C TYR A 219 3.52 11.98 -19.01
N SER A 220 2.45 12.33 -19.73
CA SER A 220 2.13 13.70 -20.12
C SER A 220 0.61 13.85 -20.30
N VAL A 221 0.02 14.87 -19.71
CA VAL A 221 -1.41 15.19 -19.90
C VAL A 221 -1.63 16.70 -19.87
N THR A 222 -2.56 17.17 -20.70
CA THR A 222 -2.93 18.59 -20.80
C THR A 222 -4.36 18.78 -20.37
N PHE A 223 -4.59 19.81 -19.55
CA PHE A 223 -5.93 20.28 -19.15
C PHE A 223 -5.95 21.81 -19.13
N LEU A 224 -7.14 22.40 -19.03
CA LEU A 224 -7.31 23.84 -19.06
C LEU A 224 -7.44 24.40 -17.64
N LEU A 225 -6.68 25.44 -17.33
CA LEU A 225 -6.79 26.23 -16.10
C LEU A 225 -7.12 27.69 -16.44
N GLN A 226 -7.79 28.40 -15.55
CA GLN A 226 -8.24 29.76 -15.83
C GLN A 226 -7.20 30.79 -15.36
N ALA A 227 -6.73 31.64 -16.27
CA ALA A 227 -5.87 32.76 -15.92
C ALA A 227 -6.71 33.92 -15.35
N SER A 228 -7.24 33.79 -14.12
CA SER A 228 -7.99 34.83 -13.44
C SER A 228 -7.68 34.90 -11.95
N ARG A 229 -8.02 36.03 -11.33
CA ARG A 229 -7.91 36.28 -9.90
C ARG A 229 -9.20 36.91 -9.40
N GLN A 230 -9.52 36.72 -8.12
CA GLN A 230 -10.59 37.46 -7.47
C GLN A 230 -10.09 38.86 -7.08
N VAL A 231 -10.98 39.85 -7.09
CA VAL A 231 -10.62 41.25 -6.76
C VAL A 231 -10.13 41.39 -5.30
N THR A 232 -10.56 40.48 -4.43
CA THR A 232 -10.17 40.42 -3.01
C THR A 232 -8.87 39.66 -2.76
N ASP A 233 -8.32 39.00 -3.77
CA ASP A 233 -7.09 38.21 -3.66
C ASP A 233 -5.86 39.12 -3.64
N ARG A 234 -4.98 38.91 -2.64
CA ARG A 234 -3.79 39.72 -2.38
C ARG A 234 -2.48 39.00 -2.72
N ASP A 235 -2.52 37.70 -2.96
CA ASP A 235 -1.35 36.86 -3.23
C ASP A 235 -1.38 36.17 -4.61
N GLY A 236 -2.53 36.23 -5.30
CA GLY A 236 -2.72 35.65 -6.63
C GLY A 236 -3.21 34.20 -6.56
N ARG A 237 -3.76 33.71 -7.67
CA ARG A 237 -4.44 32.41 -7.68
C ARG A 237 -3.47 31.24 -7.74
N GLN A 238 -3.65 30.22 -6.92
CA GLN A 238 -2.90 28.96 -6.95
C GLN A 238 -3.74 27.75 -7.37
N TYR A 239 -3.15 26.94 -8.24
CA TYR A 239 -3.61 25.60 -8.58
C TYR A 239 -2.64 24.57 -8.04
N THR A 240 -3.08 23.77 -7.07
CA THR A 240 -2.31 22.63 -6.56
C THR A 240 -2.62 21.40 -7.40
N ILE A 241 -1.63 20.92 -8.13
CA ILE A 241 -1.74 19.73 -8.98
C ILE A 241 -1.09 18.59 -8.21
N SER A 242 -1.85 17.53 -7.94
CA SER A 242 -1.34 16.31 -7.29
C SER A 242 -1.35 15.14 -8.26
N VAL A 243 -0.26 14.39 -8.30
CA VAL A 243 -0.14 13.09 -8.97
C VAL A 243 0.01 12.01 -7.91
N ARG A 244 -0.70 10.90 -8.08
CA ARG A 244 -0.67 9.74 -7.19
C ARG A 244 -0.54 8.46 -8.01
N ALA A 245 0.14 7.46 -7.45
CA ALA A 245 0.23 6.12 -8.02
C ALA A 245 0.45 5.10 -6.90
N THR A 246 0.18 3.83 -7.19
CA THR A 246 0.53 2.70 -6.33
C THR A 246 1.45 1.73 -7.06
N ASP A 247 2.33 1.08 -6.33
CA ASP A 247 3.12 -0.03 -6.84
C ASP A 247 2.31 -1.34 -6.86
N ASN A 248 2.94 -2.43 -7.30
CA ASN A 248 2.30 -3.74 -7.43
C ASN A 248 1.98 -4.41 -6.07
N VAL A 249 2.62 -3.98 -4.98
CA VAL A 249 2.37 -4.51 -3.63
C VAL A 249 1.50 -3.59 -2.76
N GLY A 250 1.08 -2.43 -3.29
CA GLY A 250 0.11 -1.53 -2.68
C GLY A 250 0.71 -0.29 -2.00
N ASN A 251 2.02 -0.06 -2.00
CA ASN A 251 2.58 1.17 -1.47
C ASN A 251 2.16 2.35 -2.34
N ALA A 252 1.70 3.44 -1.71
CA ALA A 252 1.13 4.60 -2.39
C ALA A 252 2.07 5.81 -2.35
N GLY A 253 2.43 6.33 -3.52
CA GLY A 253 3.24 7.54 -3.68
C GLY A 253 2.38 8.73 -4.09
N SER A 254 2.80 9.95 -3.71
CA SER A 254 2.19 11.18 -4.22
C SER A 254 3.19 12.32 -4.37
N LYS A 255 2.99 13.17 -5.38
CA LYS A 255 3.75 14.40 -5.58
C LYS A 255 2.80 15.53 -5.96
N ALA A 256 3.05 16.73 -5.42
CA ALA A 256 2.32 17.93 -5.78
C ALA A 256 3.23 19.00 -6.41
N GLY A 257 2.65 19.79 -7.30
CA GLY A 257 3.24 20.97 -7.90
C GLY A 257 2.22 22.11 -7.95
N VAL A 258 2.69 23.34 -8.16
CA VAL A 258 1.84 24.53 -8.16
C VAL A 258 1.96 25.26 -9.49
N VAL A 259 0.82 25.69 -10.01
CA VAL A 259 0.71 26.66 -11.12
C VAL A 259 0.01 27.90 -10.57
N THR A 260 0.53 29.09 -10.89
CA THR A 260 0.03 30.35 -10.29
C THR A 260 -0.45 31.36 -11.33
N VAL A 261 -1.38 32.21 -10.90
CA VAL A 261 -1.76 33.46 -11.55
C VAL A 261 -1.27 34.59 -10.64
N PRO A 262 0.00 35.03 -10.76
CA PRO A 262 0.64 35.91 -9.78
C PRO A 262 0.01 37.31 -9.78
N LEU A 263 0.21 38.08 -8.69
CA LEU A 263 -0.26 39.46 -8.59
C LEU A 263 0.45 40.39 -9.59
N GLN A 264 1.77 40.23 -9.76
CA GLN A 264 2.63 40.97 -10.69
C GLN A 264 3.66 40.00 -11.32
N LEU A 265 4.13 40.29 -12.54
CA LEU A 265 5.30 39.61 -13.10
C LEU A 265 6.57 40.26 -12.53
N PHE A 266 7.50 39.44 -12.03
CA PHE A 266 8.86 39.86 -11.66
C PHE A 266 9.78 39.79 -12.87
#